data_AF-A0A9N9PK91-F1
#
_entry.id   AF-A0A9N9PK91-F1
#
_cell.length_a   1.000
_cell.length_b   1.000
_cell.length_c   1.000
_cell.angle_alpha   90.00
_cell.angle_beta   90.00
_cell.angle_gamma   90.00
#
_symmetry.space_group_name_H-M   'P 1'
#
loop_
_entity.id
_entity.type
_entity.pdbx_description
1 polymer ?
#
loop_
_entity_poly.entity_id
_entity_poly.type
_entity_poly.pdbx_seq_one_letter_code
_entity_poly.pdbx_strand_id
1 'polypeptide(L)'
;ALALEALHKQVLPFLLRRLKEDVLNDLPPKIIQDYYCELSDLQKQLYEQFAKSQTKSAVESEIDTDDIVDEKKEKKTTHIFQAIQYLRKLCNHPLLVVNNKHPQYRTVMDKLKANKSSLHDLENAPKLLAL
;
A
#
# COMPACT_ATOMS: atom_id res chain seq x y z
N ALA A 1 -17.32 30.54 -38.85
CA ALA A 1 -17.82 29.18 -38.58
C ALA A 1 -17.34 28.16 -39.62
N LEU A 2 -17.59 28.39 -40.92
CA LEU A 2 -17.22 27.48 -42.03
C LEU A 2 -15.75 27.03 -42.08
N ALA A 3 -14.79 27.92 -41.81
CA ALA A 3 -13.36 27.59 -41.86
C ALA A 3 -12.93 26.59 -40.78
N LEU A 4 -13.55 26.64 -39.60
CA LEU A 4 -13.23 25.75 -38.47
C LEU A 4 -13.74 24.33 -38.74
N GLU A 5 -14.93 24.21 -39.33
CA GLU A 5 -15.54 22.93 -39.70
C GLU A 5 -14.77 22.23 -40.83
N ALA A 6 -14.32 23.00 -41.83
CA ALA A 6 -13.48 22.49 -42.91
C ALA A 6 -12.15 21.92 -42.40
N LEU A 7 -11.49 22.63 -41.48
CA LEU A 7 -10.25 22.16 -40.85
C LEU A 7 -10.50 20.90 -40.02
N HIS A 8 -11.56 20.89 -39.20
CA HIS A 8 -11.92 19.73 -38.38
C HIS A 8 -12.13 18.47 -39.24
N LYS A 9 -12.81 18.59 -40.38
CA LYS A 9 -13.05 17.48 -41.31
C LYS A 9 -11.76 16.95 -41.96
N GLN A 10 -10.79 17.82 -42.23
CA GLN A 10 -9.49 17.42 -42.80
C GLN A 10 -8.63 16.64 -41.80
N VAL A 11 -8.67 17.00 -40.50
CA VAL A 11 -7.84 16.36 -39.46
C VAL A 11 -8.48 15.11 -38.85
N LEU A 12 -9.82 14.97 -38.92
CA LEU A 12 -10.58 13.86 -38.35
C LEU A 12 -10.07 12.45 -38.75
N PRO A 13 -9.70 12.14 -40.00
CA PRO A 13 -9.22 10.80 -40.37
C PRO A 13 -7.86 10.43 -39.75
N PHE A 14 -7.12 11.40 -39.20
CA PHE A 14 -5.81 11.19 -38.56
C PHE A 14 -5.88 11.23 -37.02
N LEU A 15 -7.05 11.56 -36.45
CA LEU A 15 -7.28 11.66 -35.02
C LEU A 15 -8.22 10.55 -34.57
N LEU A 16 -7.68 9.52 -33.92
CA LEU A 16 -8.51 8.49 -33.30
C LEU A 16 -8.99 8.99 -31.92
N ARG A 17 -10.21 9.52 -31.88
CA ARG A 17 -10.89 9.91 -30.63
C ARG A 17 -12.15 9.07 -30.46
N ARG A 18 -12.19 8.25 -29.42
CA ARG A 18 -13.38 7.47 -29.01
C ARG A 18 -13.75 7.83 -27.57
N LEU A 19 -15.03 8.02 -27.29
CA LEU A 19 -15.49 8.20 -25.92
C LEU A 19 -15.59 6.83 -25.24
N LYS A 20 -15.40 6.79 -23.93
CA LYS A 20 -15.50 5.54 -23.15
C LYS A 20 -16.89 4.91 -23.29
N GLU A 21 -17.93 5.72 -23.44
CA GLU A 21 -19.32 5.31 -23.70
C GLU A 21 -19.53 4.70 -25.08
N ASP A 22 -18.87 5.21 -26.12
CA ASP A 22 -18.94 4.66 -27.49
C ASP A 22 -18.25 3.28 -27.62
N VAL A 23 -17.35 2.96 -26.69
CA VAL A 23 -16.53 1.73 -26.68
C VAL A 23 -17.00 0.75 -25.59
N LEU A 24 -17.91 1.17 -24.70
CA LEU A 24 -18.39 0.37 -23.57
C LEU A 24 -19.06 -0.95 -24.00
N ASN A 25 -19.60 -1.03 -25.22
CA ASN A 25 -20.22 -2.25 -25.77
C ASN A 25 -19.21 -3.26 -26.36
N ASP A 26 -18.01 -2.82 -26.74
CA ASP A 26 -17.00 -3.63 -27.43
C ASP A 26 -15.80 -3.99 -26.54
N LEU A 27 -15.82 -3.61 -25.25
CA LEU A 27 -14.71 -3.94 -24.36
C LEU A 27 -14.87 -5.38 -23.83
N PRO A 28 -13.87 -6.27 -24.00
CA PRO A 28 -13.87 -7.54 -23.31
C PRO A 28 -13.98 -7.29 -21.79
N PRO A 29 -14.60 -8.22 -21.04
CA PRO A 29 -14.79 -8.05 -19.60
C PRO A 29 -13.44 -7.78 -18.93
N LYS A 30 -13.43 -6.90 -17.92
CA LYS A 30 -12.22 -6.59 -17.15
C LYS A 30 -11.63 -7.88 -16.59
N ILE A 31 -10.42 -8.21 -17.02
CA ILE A 31 -9.65 -9.32 -16.46
C ILE A 31 -8.99 -8.81 -15.18
N ILE A 32 -9.33 -9.42 -14.04
CA ILE A 32 -8.68 -9.17 -12.75
C ILE A 32 -7.66 -10.29 -12.56
N GLN A 33 -6.40 -9.91 -12.40
CA GLN A 33 -5.33 -10.86 -12.13
C GLN A 33 -4.60 -10.44 -10.86
N ASP A 34 -4.57 -11.35 -9.88
CA ASP A 34 -3.84 -11.17 -8.64
C ASP A 34 -2.39 -11.63 -8.84
N TYR A 35 -1.45 -10.72 -8.62
CA TYR A 35 -0.02 -11.02 -8.60
C TYR A 35 0.45 -11.11 -7.15
N TYR A 36 0.93 -12.28 -6.76
CA TYR A 36 1.46 -12.54 -5.43
C TYR A 36 2.97 -12.27 -5.40
N CYS A 37 3.44 -11.69 -4.30
CA CYS A 37 4.86 -11.49 -4.04
C CYS A 37 5.18 -11.88 -2.60
N GLU A 38 6.37 -12.45 -2.40
CA GLU A 38 6.88 -12.77 -1.07
C GLU A 38 7.39 -11.52 -0.36
N LEU A 39 7.32 -11.50 0.98
CA LEU A 39 7.88 -10.41 1.79
C LEU A 39 9.41 -10.46 1.79
N SER A 40 10.05 -9.28 1.78
CA SER A 40 11.50 -9.18 1.96
C SER A 40 11.91 -9.56 3.38
N ASP A 41 13.17 -9.92 3.58
CA ASP A 41 13.68 -10.29 4.91
C ASP A 41 13.51 -9.14 5.92
N LEU A 42 13.71 -7.90 5.49
CA LEU A 42 13.48 -6.73 6.33
C LEU A 42 11.99 -6.59 6.70
N GLN A 43 11.08 -6.80 5.74
CA GLN A 43 9.64 -6.77 6.01
C GLN A 43 9.25 -7.87 7.01
N LYS A 44 9.71 -9.11 6.82
CA LYS A 44 9.45 -10.25 7.73
C LYS A 44 9.92 -9.95 9.15
N GLN A 45 11.13 -9.41 9.30
CA GLN A 45 11.67 -9.02 10.60
C GLN A 45 10.78 -7.96 11.28
N LEU A 46 10.42 -6.89 10.56
CA LEU A 46 9.56 -5.83 11.11
C LEU A 46 8.16 -6.35 11.46
N TYR A 47 7.63 -7.28 10.67
CA TYR A 47 6.37 -7.97 10.96
C TYR A 47 6.43 -8.76 12.26
N GLU A 48 7.45 -9.58 12.43
CA GLU A 48 7.64 -10.38 13.63
C GLU A 48 7.84 -9.51 14.87
N GLN A 49 8.60 -8.41 14.74
CA GLN A 49 8.79 -7.46 15.81
C GLN A 49 7.50 -6.74 16.19
N PHE A 50 6.69 -6.34 15.21
CA PHE A 50 5.37 -5.77 15.47
C PHE A 50 4.46 -6.78 16.19
N ALA A 51 4.48 -8.04 15.76
CA ALA A 51 3.71 -9.11 16.40
C ALA A 51 4.16 -9.39 17.84
N LYS A 52 5.45 -9.24 18.16
CA LYS A 52 5.99 -9.39 19.52
C LYS A 52 5.80 -8.15 20.40
N SER A 53 5.42 -7.02 19.81
CA SER A 53 5.27 -5.76 20.55
C SER A 53 3.98 -5.72 21.37
N GLN A 54 3.96 -4.89 22.43
CA GLN A 54 2.77 -4.66 23.27
C GLN A 54 1.54 -4.17 22.50
N THR A 55 1.72 -3.66 21.28
CA THR A 55 0.61 -3.28 20.40
C THR A 55 -0.23 -4.49 19.99
N LYS A 56 0.37 -5.67 19.82
CA LYS A 56 -0.40 -6.90 19.57
C LYS A 56 -1.17 -7.34 20.81
N SER A 57 -0.54 -7.32 21.99
CA SER A 57 -1.22 -7.70 23.23
C SER A 57 -2.36 -6.75 23.57
N ALA A 58 -2.20 -5.44 23.30
CA ALA A 58 -3.28 -4.47 23.43
C ALA A 58 -4.43 -4.80 22.47
N VAL A 59 -4.13 -5.03 21.19
CA VAL A 59 -5.14 -5.41 20.18
C VAL A 59 -5.85 -6.74 20.52
N GLU A 60 -5.12 -7.79 20.93
CA GLU A 60 -5.70 -9.07 21.34
C GLU A 60 -6.60 -8.91 22.57
N SER A 61 -6.16 -8.16 23.59
CA SER A 61 -6.99 -7.89 24.77
C SER A 61 -8.22 -7.03 24.48
N GLU A 62 -8.18 -6.21 23.43
CA GLU A 62 -9.29 -5.35 23.02
C GLU A 62 -10.33 -6.10 22.17
N ILE A 63 -9.94 -7.16 21.44
CA ILE A 63 -10.82 -8.00 20.63
C ILE A 63 -11.71 -8.90 21.50
N ASP A 64 -11.21 -9.37 22.65
CA ASP A 64 -11.92 -10.30 23.55
C ASP A 64 -12.98 -9.62 24.45
N THR A 65 -13.14 -8.29 24.39
CA THR A 65 -14.05 -7.54 25.27
C THR A 65 -15.22 -6.92 24.50
N ASP A 66 -16.20 -7.75 24.12
CA ASP A 66 -17.39 -7.35 23.37
C ASP A 66 -18.38 -6.47 24.20
N ASP A 67 -18.20 -6.41 25.53
CA ASP A 67 -19.21 -5.89 26.49
C ASP A 67 -18.83 -4.61 27.26
N ILE A 68 -18.17 -3.60 26.66
CA ILE A 68 -17.88 -2.34 27.40
C ILE A 68 -18.22 -1.07 26.59
N VAL A 69 -19.31 -0.43 27.03
CA VAL A 69 -19.77 0.99 26.97
C VAL A 69 -19.15 1.90 25.89
N ASP A 70 -20.02 2.52 25.09
CA ASP A 70 -19.77 3.23 23.81
C ASP A 70 -18.51 4.13 23.74
N GLU A 71 -18.18 4.90 24.78
CA GLU A 71 -16.99 5.78 24.75
C GLU A 71 -15.65 5.05 24.75
N LYS A 72 -15.57 3.85 25.35
CA LYS A 72 -14.36 3.03 25.30
C LYS A 72 -14.24 2.29 23.96
N LYS A 73 -15.36 2.05 23.27
CA LYS A 73 -15.41 1.36 21.98
C LYS A 73 -14.73 2.19 20.87
N GLU A 74 -14.92 3.51 20.85
CA GLU A 74 -14.27 4.39 19.86
C GLU A 74 -12.74 4.44 19.98
N LYS A 75 -12.21 4.42 21.20
CA LYS A 75 -10.75 4.41 21.43
C LYS A 75 -10.13 3.05 21.05
N LYS A 76 -10.83 1.94 21.31
CA LYS A 76 -10.42 0.58 20.93
C LYS A 76 -10.32 0.41 19.41
N THR A 77 -11.36 0.82 18.67
CA THR A 77 -11.35 0.70 17.20
C THR A 77 -10.21 1.51 16.58
N THR A 78 -9.92 2.70 17.12
CA THR A 78 -8.83 3.56 16.66
C THR A 78 -7.45 2.88 16.77
N HIS A 79 -7.16 2.18 17.87
CA HIS A 79 -5.89 1.46 18.06
C HIS A 79 -5.73 0.30 17.07
N ILE A 80 -6.79 -0.47 16.84
CA ILE A 80 -6.80 -1.59 15.88
C ILE A 80 -6.60 -1.07 14.45
N PHE A 81 -7.29 0.00 14.05
CA PHE A 81 -7.11 0.58 12.73
C PHE A 81 -5.69 1.13 12.53
N GLN A 82 -5.07 1.68 13.58
CA GLN A 82 -3.70 2.15 13.51
C GLN A 82 -2.70 0.99 13.33
N ALA A 83 -2.94 -0.16 13.98
CA ALA A 83 -2.17 -1.38 13.79
C ALA A 83 -2.29 -1.92 12.35
N ILE A 84 -3.52 -2.05 11.82
CA ILE A 84 -3.75 -2.51 10.44
C ILE A 84 -3.11 -1.54 9.43
N GLN A 85 -3.22 -0.24 9.68
CA GLN A 85 -2.63 0.79 8.83
C GLN A 85 -1.09 0.71 8.83
N TYR A 86 -0.47 0.39 9.96
CA TYR A 86 0.96 0.12 10.03
C TYR A 86 1.35 -1.10 9.18
N LEU A 87 0.65 -2.23 9.34
CA LEU A 87 0.92 -3.44 8.57
C LEU A 87 0.72 -3.23 7.06
N ARG A 88 -0.34 -2.51 6.67
CA ARG A 88 -0.59 -2.17 5.26
C ARG A 88 0.53 -1.32 4.66
N LYS A 89 1.07 -0.36 5.42
CA LYS A 89 2.23 0.43 5.00
C LYS A 89 3.49 -0.43 4.89
N LEU A 90 3.76 -1.30 5.87
CA LEU A 90 4.91 -2.19 5.88
C LEU A 90 4.92 -3.16 4.69
N CYS A 91 3.75 -3.72 4.34
CA CYS A 91 3.57 -4.56 3.14
C CYS A 91 3.92 -3.86 1.83
N ASN A 92 3.79 -2.53 1.75
CA ASN A 92 4.15 -1.78 0.55
C ASN A 92 5.64 -1.47 0.53
N HIS A 93 6.16 -0.86 1.61
CA HIS A 93 7.58 -0.57 1.72
C HIS A 93 7.98 -0.29 3.19
N PRO A 94 9.10 -0.85 3.71
CA PRO A 94 9.64 -0.51 5.03
C PRO A 94 9.86 0.98 5.31
N LEU A 95 10.16 1.78 4.28
CA LEU A 95 10.37 3.22 4.39
C LEU A 95 9.13 3.97 4.91
N LEU A 96 7.92 3.43 4.68
CA LEU A 96 6.67 4.05 5.12
C LEU A 96 6.43 3.94 6.63
N VAL A 97 7.20 3.08 7.32
CA VAL A 97 7.06 2.82 8.75
C VAL A 97 8.35 3.08 9.54
N VAL A 98 9.52 2.83 8.95
CA VAL A 98 10.83 3.04 9.59
C VAL A 98 11.27 4.49 9.39
N ASN A 99 10.74 5.37 10.22
CA ASN A 99 11.15 6.77 10.33
C ASN A 99 11.98 7.00 11.61
N ASN A 100 12.59 8.17 11.75
CA ASN A 100 13.51 8.47 12.87
C ASN A 100 12.86 8.37 14.28
N LYS A 101 11.51 8.36 14.33
CA LYS A 101 10.72 8.16 15.55
C LYS A 101 10.41 6.69 15.84
N HIS A 102 10.69 5.80 14.91
CA HIS A 102 10.39 4.37 15.04
C HIS A 102 11.33 3.73 16.07
N PRO A 103 10.81 2.94 17.04
CA PRO A 103 11.62 2.34 18.10
C PRO A 103 12.81 1.53 17.58
N GLN A 104 12.66 0.90 16.42
CA GLN A 104 13.66 0.01 15.82
C GLN A 104 14.51 0.69 14.73
N TYR A 105 14.38 2.01 14.54
CA TYR A 105 15.08 2.74 13.47
C TYR A 105 16.59 2.51 13.51
N ARG A 106 17.21 2.63 14.70
CA ARG A 106 18.66 2.42 14.88
C ARG A 106 19.08 1.00 14.50
N THR A 107 18.42 -0.01 15.07
CA THR A 107 18.73 -1.42 14.82
C THR A 107 18.59 -1.78 13.34
N VAL A 108 17.55 -1.27 12.66
CA VAL A 108 17.36 -1.49 11.23
C VAL A 108 18.47 -0.82 10.42
N MET A 109 18.80 0.44 10.72
CA MET A 109 19.86 1.16 10.02
C MET A 109 21.24 0.51 10.23
N ASP A 110 21.53 0.00 11.42
CA ASP A 110 22.79 -0.70 11.70
C ASP A 110 22.89 -2.02 10.93
N LYS A 111 21.78 -2.78 10.83
CA LYS A 111 21.70 -3.99 10.00
C LYS A 111 21.88 -3.69 8.51
N LEU A 112 21.23 -2.64 8.02
CA LEU A 112 21.36 -2.21 6.62
C LEU A 112 22.81 -1.81 6.30
N LYS A 113 23.45 -1.05 7.19
CA LYS A 113 24.89 -0.73 7.06
C LYS A 113 25.77 -1.97 7.06
N ALA A 114 25.49 -2.95 7.93
CA ALA A 114 26.25 -4.20 7.98
C ALA A 114 26.12 -5.00 6.67
N ASN A 115 24.92 -5.03 6.08
CA ASN A 115 24.64 -5.68 4.81
C ASN A 115 25.00 -4.82 3.58
N LYS A 116 25.57 -3.61 3.78
CA LYS A 116 25.86 -2.62 2.74
C LYS A 116 24.65 -2.28 1.86
N SER A 117 23.45 -2.39 2.40
CA SER A 117 22.20 -2.03 1.74
C SER A 117 21.63 -0.73 2.28
N SER A 118 20.76 -0.10 1.51
CA SER A 118 20.01 1.10 1.86
C SER A 118 18.55 0.76 2.10
N LEU A 119 17.88 1.53 2.96
CA LEU A 119 16.44 1.42 3.15
C LEU A 119 15.66 1.78 1.87
N HIS A 120 16.29 2.50 0.94
CA HIS A 120 15.72 2.87 -0.35
C HIS A 120 15.90 1.80 -1.45
N ASP A 121 16.56 0.69 -1.16
CA ASP A 121 16.78 -0.35 -2.17
C ASP A 121 15.47 -1.05 -2.53
N LEU A 122 15.30 -1.31 -3.83
CA LEU A 122 14.11 -1.96 -4.41
C LEU A 122 13.88 -3.36 -3.83
N GLU A 123 14.95 -4.05 -3.43
CA GLU A 123 14.89 -5.38 -2.80
C GLU A 123 14.08 -5.39 -1.50
N ASN A 124 14.00 -4.25 -0.80
CA ASN A 124 13.21 -4.13 0.41
C ASN A 124 11.70 -4.02 0.14
N ALA A 125 11.29 -3.78 -1.12
CA ALA A 125 9.91 -3.61 -1.56
C ALA A 125 9.57 -4.56 -2.72
N PRO A 126 9.31 -5.86 -2.44
CA PRO A 126 9.06 -6.88 -3.45
C PRO A 126 7.91 -6.56 -4.41
N LYS A 127 6.92 -5.77 -3.97
CA LYS A 127 5.82 -5.31 -4.83
C LYS A 127 6.31 -4.47 -6.02
N LEU A 128 7.39 -3.70 -5.85
CA LEU A 128 7.98 -2.92 -6.95
C LEU A 128 8.73 -3.80 -7.95
N LEU A 129 9.13 -5.01 -7.54
CA LEU A 129 9.79 -5.99 -8.40
C LEU A 129 8.80 -6.92 -9.10
N ALA A 130 7.61 -7.11 -8.53
CA ALA A 130 6.57 -8.00 -9.05
C ALA A 130 5.64 -7.36 -10.09
N LEU A 131 5.76 -6.03 -10.30
CA LEU A 131 5.03 -5.23 -11.28
C LEU A 131 5.86 -5.06 -12.56
#